data_AF-X1MEV1-F1
#
_entry.id   AF-X1MEV1-F1
#
_cell.length_a   1.000
_cell.length_b   1.000
_cell.length_c   1.000
_cell.angle_alpha   90.00
_cell.angle_beta   90.00
_cell.angle_gamma   90.00
#
_symmetry.space_group_name_H-M   'P 1'
#
loop_
_entity.id
_entity.type
_entity.pdbx_description
1 polymer ?
#
loop_
_entity_poly.entity_id
_entity_poly.type
_entity_poly.pdbx_seq_one_letter_code
_entity_poly.pdbx_strand_id
1 'polypeptide(L)'
;GKAMFVCIDKITCVRMYELIEKCWAKKIQELEKGRMEAAGEQELIYRRRQINWMKETLMAVVVSEEQGEVDKFRKWELDITPHRKLIKEGFETDDGKRIDVDEAFKKEEHLFRIVIVCAMWMTGFDVPSLSTMYLDKPLKAHTLMQAIARANRVHEGKNNGLIVDYCGILKNLRTALAIFAGHQGASVINGEKPQPEVDPVKPEEELLAELAETINMVVAFLEARDFRLDDISEKTGFDRNKAIIDAKEAVNENDETRKRFEIMAREMFKKFKA
;
A
#
# COMPACT_ATOMS: atom_id res chain seq x y z
N GLY A 1 -4.15 -5.49 -2.46
CA GLY A 1 -3.47 -5.85 -1.21
C GLY A 1 -4.30 -5.41 -0.02
N LYS A 2 -3.99 -5.96 1.16
CA LYS A 2 -4.63 -5.61 2.44
C LYS A 2 -3.82 -4.58 3.20
N ALA A 3 -4.48 -3.84 4.08
CA ALA A 3 -3.87 -2.83 4.94
C ALA A 3 -4.12 -3.10 6.42
N MET A 4 -3.13 -2.80 7.25
CA MET A 4 -3.21 -2.88 8.70
C MET A 4 -2.81 -1.54 9.31
N PHE A 5 -3.63 -1.00 10.20
CA PHE A 5 -3.33 0.20 10.97
C PHE A 5 -3.07 -0.17 12.42
N VAL A 6 -1.88 0.15 12.94
CA VAL A 6 -1.45 -0.16 14.30
C VAL A 6 -1.51 1.11 15.14
N CYS A 7 -2.54 1.23 15.97
CA CYS A 7 -2.76 2.39 16.84
C CYS A 7 -2.01 2.29 18.16
N ILE A 8 -1.75 3.45 18.76
CA ILE A 8 -1.14 3.55 20.09
C ILE A 8 -1.97 2.87 21.19
N ASP A 9 -3.29 3.00 21.13
CA ASP A 9 -4.25 2.42 22.08
C ASP A 9 -5.58 2.03 21.44
N LYS A 10 -6.48 1.42 22.21
CA LYS A 10 -7.77 0.91 21.74
C LYS A 10 -8.79 2.03 21.44
N ILE A 11 -8.71 3.15 22.16
CA ILE A 11 -9.59 4.32 21.93
C ILE A 11 -9.30 4.88 20.54
N THR A 12 -8.01 5.03 20.24
CA THR A 12 -7.49 5.47 18.96
C THR A 12 -7.90 4.52 17.83
N CYS A 13 -7.95 3.20 18.07
CA CYS A 13 -8.45 2.26 17.06
C CYS A 13 -9.87 2.58 16.59
N VAL A 14 -10.81 2.75 17.53
CA VAL A 14 -12.23 3.03 17.19
C VAL A 14 -12.36 4.41 16.57
N ARG A 15 -11.68 5.42 17.11
CA ARG A 15 -11.67 6.76 16.52
C ARG A 15 -11.12 6.76 15.09
N MET A 16 -10.02 6.03 14.85
CA MET A 16 -9.44 5.93 13.51
C MET A 16 -10.36 5.19 12.55
N TYR A 17 -11.07 4.16 13.01
CA TYR A 17 -12.09 3.50 12.19
C TYR A 17 -13.16 4.48 11.72
N GLU A 18 -13.75 5.28 12.62
CA GLU A 18 -14.76 6.29 12.26
C GLU A 18 -14.23 7.36 11.28
N LEU A 19 -13.00 7.83 11.51
CA LEU A 19 -12.35 8.80 10.63
C LEU A 19 -12.07 8.21 9.24
N ILE A 20 -11.58 6.96 9.19
CA ILE A 20 -11.31 6.27 7.94
C ILE A 20 -12.63 6.06 7.19
N GLU A 21 -13.69 5.56 7.82
CA GLU A 21 -15.00 5.38 7.16
C GLU A 21 -15.51 6.69 6.56
N LYS A 22 -15.45 7.79 7.33
CA LYS A 22 -15.87 9.11 6.87
C LYS A 22 -15.07 9.57 5.65
N CYS A 23 -13.74 9.47 5.71
CA CYS A 23 -12.86 9.86 4.61
C CYS A 23 -13.02 8.94 3.39
N TRP A 24 -13.25 7.65 3.61
CA TRP A 24 -13.47 6.66 2.57
C TRP A 24 -14.76 6.95 1.79
N ALA A 25 -15.86 7.20 2.52
CA ALA A 25 -17.14 7.58 1.92
C ALA A 25 -17.02 8.90 1.14
N LYS A 26 -16.34 9.91 1.70
CA LYS A 26 -16.08 11.17 1.00
C LYS A 26 -15.29 10.94 -0.29
N LYS A 27 -14.26 10.10 -0.25
CA LYS A 27 -13.44 9.80 -1.42
C LYS A 27 -14.24 9.09 -2.52
N ILE A 28 -15.10 8.15 -2.14
CA ILE A 28 -16.03 7.51 -3.08
C ILE A 28 -16.91 8.57 -3.76
N GLN A 29 -17.51 9.48 -2.99
CA GLN A 29 -18.34 10.55 -3.54
C GLN A 29 -17.57 11.49 -4.48
N GLU A 30 -16.32 11.84 -4.15
CA GLU A 30 -15.45 12.63 -5.03
C GLU A 30 -15.16 11.90 -6.34
N LEU A 31 -14.88 10.60 -6.28
CA LEU A 31 -14.66 9.77 -7.46
C LEU A 31 -15.93 9.59 -8.30
N GLU A 32 -17.11 9.55 -7.70
CA GLU A 32 -18.37 9.50 -8.43
C GLU A 32 -18.73 10.83 -9.09
N LYS A 33 -18.42 11.96 -8.45
CA LYS A 33 -18.74 13.30 -8.96
C LYS A 33 -17.77 13.82 -10.02
N GLY A 34 -16.50 13.41 -10.00
CA GLY A 34 -15.52 13.93 -10.96
C GLY A 34 -15.92 13.59 -12.40
N ARG A 35 -15.91 14.61 -13.27
CA ARG A 35 -16.41 14.56 -14.66
C ARG A 35 -15.94 13.32 -15.42
N MET A 36 -16.91 12.56 -15.92
CA MET A 36 -16.73 11.37 -16.77
C MET A 36 -16.77 11.75 -18.27
N GLU A 37 -17.18 12.98 -18.60
CA GLU A 37 -17.57 13.39 -19.96
C GLU A 37 -16.41 13.53 -20.96
N ALA A 38 -15.16 13.59 -20.48
CA ALA A 38 -13.95 13.67 -21.32
C ALA A 38 -13.03 12.44 -21.21
N ALA A 39 -13.45 11.41 -20.47
CA ALA A 39 -12.66 10.21 -20.22
C ALA A 39 -12.95 9.14 -21.28
N GLY A 40 -11.90 8.55 -21.87
CA GLY A 40 -12.06 7.42 -22.79
C GLY A 40 -12.67 6.18 -22.09
N GLU A 41 -13.23 5.24 -22.87
CA GLU A 41 -13.94 4.05 -22.35
C GLU A 41 -13.11 3.25 -21.32
N GLN A 42 -11.81 3.10 -21.54
CA GLN A 42 -10.92 2.37 -20.64
C GLN A 42 -10.78 3.05 -19.26
N GLU A 43 -10.69 4.38 -19.25
CA GLU A 43 -10.59 5.18 -18.02
C GLU A 43 -11.90 5.08 -17.20
N LEU A 44 -13.04 5.09 -17.89
CA LEU A 44 -14.35 4.90 -17.27
C LEU A 44 -14.47 3.51 -16.62
N ILE A 45 -14.00 2.46 -17.30
CA ILE A 45 -13.99 1.10 -16.76
C ILE A 45 -13.08 1.01 -15.53
N TYR A 46 -11.86 1.57 -15.61
CA TYR A 46 -10.92 1.58 -14.49
C TYR A 46 -11.50 2.29 -13.27
N ARG A 47 -12.06 3.48 -13.47
CA ARG A 47 -12.69 4.28 -12.40
C ARG A 47 -13.89 3.58 -11.78
N ARG A 48 -14.73 2.92 -12.59
CA ARG A 48 -15.86 2.14 -12.09
C ARG A 48 -15.39 0.96 -11.24
N ARG A 49 -14.36 0.24 -11.68
CA ARG A 49 -13.75 -0.86 -10.90
C ARG A 49 -13.19 -0.34 -9.58
N GLN A 50 -12.51 0.80 -9.59
CA GLN A 50 -11.99 1.44 -8.39
C GLN A 50 -13.11 1.78 -7.40
N ILE A 51 -14.18 2.43 -7.87
CA ILE A 51 -15.33 2.80 -7.00
C ILE A 51 -15.99 1.55 -6.42
N ASN A 52 -16.26 0.52 -7.23
CA ASN A 52 -16.85 -0.72 -6.75
C ASN A 52 -15.96 -1.40 -5.71
N TRP A 53 -14.66 -1.49 -5.99
CA TRP A 53 -13.69 -2.03 -5.04
C TRP A 53 -13.69 -1.25 -3.72
N MET A 54 -13.74 0.09 -3.77
CA MET A 54 -13.84 0.90 -2.55
C MET A 54 -15.14 0.66 -1.80
N LYS A 55 -16.29 0.58 -2.47
CA LYS A 55 -17.59 0.32 -1.84
C LYS A 55 -17.70 -1.04 -1.20
N GLU A 56 -17.13 -2.07 -1.83
CA GLU A 56 -17.13 -3.44 -1.30
C GLU A 56 -16.14 -3.62 -0.15
N THR A 57 -15.21 -2.68 0.06
CA THR A 57 -14.17 -2.84 1.07
C THR A 57 -14.76 -2.82 2.48
N LEU A 58 -14.60 -3.94 3.19
CA LEU A 58 -14.92 -4.04 4.60
C LEU A 58 -13.71 -3.65 5.46
N MET A 59 -14.01 -2.98 6.57
CA MET A 59 -13.05 -2.56 7.57
C MET A 59 -13.48 -3.04 8.94
N ALA A 60 -12.52 -3.26 9.85
CA ALA A 60 -12.84 -3.65 11.21
C ALA A 60 -11.77 -3.22 12.21
N VAL A 61 -12.21 -2.94 13.44
CA VAL A 61 -11.35 -2.81 14.60
C VAL A 61 -11.19 -4.18 15.25
N VAL A 62 -9.95 -4.64 15.42
CA VAL A 62 -9.60 -5.90 16.08
C VAL A 62 -8.65 -5.62 17.23
N VAL A 63 -9.21 -5.55 18.44
CA VAL A 63 -8.48 -5.26 19.68
C VAL A 63 -8.91 -6.22 20.78
N SER A 64 -8.05 -6.49 21.77
CA SER A 64 -8.38 -7.39 22.87
C SER A 64 -9.53 -6.84 23.73
N GLU A 65 -10.35 -7.70 24.32
CA GLU A 65 -11.44 -7.33 25.25
C GLU A 65 -10.88 -6.91 26.63
N GLU A 66 -11.53 -5.94 27.28
CA GLU A 66 -11.17 -5.41 28.61
C GLU A 66 -12.44 -5.25 29.46
N GLN A 67 -12.37 -5.57 30.76
CA GLN A 67 -13.50 -5.33 31.67
C GLN A 67 -13.80 -3.81 31.78
N GLY A 68 -15.09 -3.46 31.75
CA GLY A 68 -15.55 -2.07 31.87
C GLY A 68 -15.20 -1.18 30.68
N GLU A 69 -14.78 -1.76 29.55
CA GLU A 69 -14.36 -0.95 28.39
C GLU A 69 -15.51 -0.15 27.76
N VAL A 70 -16.75 -0.65 27.78
CA VAL A 70 -17.89 0.07 27.18
C VAL A 70 -18.03 1.47 27.78
N ASP A 71 -18.00 1.60 29.10
CA ASP A 71 -18.08 2.89 29.78
C ASP A 71 -16.83 3.75 29.55
N LYS A 72 -15.66 3.11 29.40
CA LYS A 72 -14.42 3.79 29.01
C LYS A 72 -14.55 4.43 27.63
N PHE A 73 -15.06 3.71 26.63
CA PHE A 73 -15.27 4.22 25.27
C PHE A 73 -16.33 5.33 25.22
N ARG A 74 -17.44 5.17 25.96
CA ARG A 74 -18.50 6.20 26.05
C ARG A 74 -18.01 7.54 26.56
N LYS A 75 -17.05 7.57 27.50
CA LYS A 75 -16.42 8.82 28.00
C LYS A 75 -15.68 9.58 26.89
N TRP A 76 -15.31 8.90 25.81
CA TRP A 76 -14.68 9.49 24.63
C TRP A 76 -15.65 9.66 23.45
N GLU A 77 -16.96 9.49 23.69
CA GLU A 77 -18.01 9.56 22.66
C GLU A 77 -17.87 8.48 21.57
N LEU A 78 -17.34 7.30 21.94
CA LEU A 78 -17.14 6.17 21.05
C LEU A 78 -17.95 4.95 21.51
N ASP A 79 -18.28 4.05 20.58
CA ASP A 79 -18.93 2.76 20.86
C ASP A 79 -18.10 1.57 20.37
N ILE A 80 -17.61 0.75 21.30
CA ILE A 80 -16.85 -0.47 21.01
C ILE A 80 -17.76 -1.68 20.73
N THR A 81 -19.04 -1.60 21.07
CA THR A 81 -19.99 -2.73 21.06
C THR A 81 -20.14 -3.36 19.67
N PRO A 82 -20.29 -2.61 18.56
CA PRO A 82 -20.39 -3.18 17.23
C PRO A 82 -19.12 -3.96 16.83
N HIS A 83 -17.95 -3.42 17.17
CA HIS A 83 -16.68 -4.08 16.91
C HIS A 83 -16.52 -5.37 17.72
N ARG A 84 -16.98 -5.39 18.98
CA ARG A 84 -16.99 -6.60 19.80
C ARG A 84 -17.87 -7.68 19.23
N LYS A 85 -19.07 -7.29 18.79
CA LYS A 85 -20.00 -8.21 18.14
C LYS A 85 -19.34 -8.84 16.91
N LEU A 86 -18.75 -8.02 16.04
CA LEU A 86 -18.05 -8.51 14.85
C LEU A 86 -16.88 -9.45 15.17
N ILE A 87 -16.06 -9.13 16.19
CA ILE A 87 -14.94 -9.99 16.59
C ILE A 87 -15.45 -11.36 17.10
N LYS A 88 -16.59 -11.39 17.81
CA LYS A 88 -17.16 -12.62 18.40
C LYS A 88 -17.96 -13.46 17.40
N GLU A 89 -18.67 -12.80 16.49
CA GLU A 89 -19.59 -13.47 15.55
C GLU A 89 -18.98 -13.69 14.16
N GLY A 90 -17.94 -12.93 13.79
CA GLY A 90 -17.35 -12.97 12.46
C GLY A 90 -18.21 -12.29 11.39
N PHE A 91 -17.72 -12.35 10.14
CA PHE A 91 -18.44 -11.86 8.97
C PHE A 91 -19.45 -12.90 8.49
N GLU A 92 -20.59 -12.44 7.98
CA GLU A 92 -21.52 -13.32 7.26
C GLU A 92 -21.00 -13.61 5.87
N THR A 93 -21.12 -14.86 5.43
CA THR A 93 -20.80 -15.31 4.08
C THR A 93 -22.07 -15.50 3.26
N ASP A 94 -21.94 -15.50 1.93
CA ASP A 94 -23.09 -15.62 1.02
C ASP A 94 -23.93 -16.91 1.23
N ASP A 95 -23.33 -17.96 1.79
CA ASP A 95 -24.00 -19.23 2.15
C ASP A 95 -24.65 -19.20 3.54
N GLY A 96 -24.77 -18.03 4.18
CA GLY A 96 -25.38 -17.82 5.49
C GLY A 96 -24.55 -18.34 6.67
N LYS A 97 -23.29 -18.72 6.43
CA LYS A 97 -22.34 -19.08 7.49
C LYS A 97 -21.62 -17.85 8.04
N ARG A 98 -20.81 -18.08 9.07
CA ARG A 98 -19.92 -17.07 9.64
C ARG A 98 -18.46 -17.46 9.39
N ILE A 99 -17.64 -16.47 9.11
CA ILE A 99 -16.18 -16.59 9.03
C ILE A 99 -15.54 -15.66 10.06
N ASP A 100 -14.65 -16.22 10.88
CA ASP A 100 -13.93 -15.45 11.88
C ASP A 100 -13.09 -14.35 11.23
N VAL A 101 -12.91 -13.25 11.96
CA VAL A 101 -12.24 -12.04 11.44
C VAL A 101 -10.80 -12.30 11.00
N ASP A 102 -10.11 -13.24 11.64
CA ASP A 102 -8.72 -13.61 11.34
C ASP A 102 -8.63 -14.42 10.03
N GLU A 103 -9.49 -15.43 9.87
CA GLU A 103 -9.60 -16.21 8.64
C GLU A 103 -10.08 -15.36 7.46
N ALA A 104 -11.07 -14.49 7.69
CA ALA A 104 -11.54 -13.52 6.71
C ALA A 104 -10.41 -12.59 6.24
N PHE A 105 -9.54 -12.15 7.15
CA PHE A 105 -8.42 -11.29 6.79
C PHE A 105 -7.27 -12.03 6.12
N LYS A 106 -7.10 -13.35 6.32
CA LYS A 106 -6.13 -14.15 5.57
C LYS A 106 -6.56 -14.43 4.12
N LYS A 107 -7.86 -14.65 3.88
CA LYS A 107 -8.41 -14.94 2.55
C LYS A 107 -8.28 -13.75 1.61
N GLU A 108 -7.64 -13.94 0.46
CA GLU A 108 -7.33 -12.85 -0.48
C GLU A 108 -8.59 -12.29 -1.15
N GLU A 109 -9.49 -13.18 -1.53
CA GLU A 109 -10.76 -12.90 -2.17
C GLU A 109 -11.78 -12.22 -1.24
N HIS A 110 -11.58 -12.32 0.08
CA HIS A 110 -12.50 -11.76 1.04
C HIS A 110 -12.45 -10.22 1.04
N LEU A 111 -13.62 -9.60 1.16
CA LEU A 111 -13.80 -8.15 1.09
C LEU A 111 -13.22 -7.37 2.29
N PHE A 112 -12.86 -8.07 3.37
CA PHE A 112 -12.16 -7.52 4.53
C PHE A 112 -10.70 -7.19 4.19
N ARG A 113 -10.47 -5.91 3.89
CA ARG A 113 -9.20 -5.41 3.32
C ARG A 113 -8.46 -4.44 4.24
N ILE A 114 -9.12 -3.81 5.22
CA ILE A 114 -8.49 -2.87 6.15
C ILE A 114 -8.79 -3.26 7.59
N VAL A 115 -7.75 -3.59 8.36
CA VAL A 115 -7.90 -3.82 9.81
C VAL A 115 -7.22 -2.72 10.61
N ILE A 116 -7.86 -2.32 11.71
CA ILE A 116 -7.29 -1.43 12.71
C ILE A 116 -7.04 -2.23 13.99
N VAL A 117 -5.80 -2.28 14.46
CA VAL A 117 -5.35 -3.06 15.62
C VAL A 117 -4.56 -2.19 16.60
N CYS A 118 -4.40 -2.66 17.84
CA CYS A 118 -3.54 -2.02 18.84
C CYS A 118 -2.36 -2.92 19.23
N ALA A 119 -2.64 -4.13 19.74
CA ALA A 119 -1.63 -5.12 20.09
C ALA A 119 -1.91 -6.50 19.45
N MET A 120 -3.16 -6.74 19.04
CA MET A 120 -3.51 -7.95 18.32
C MET A 120 -2.80 -7.99 16.97
N TRP A 121 -2.46 -9.21 16.54
CA TRP A 121 -1.87 -9.48 15.22
C TRP A 121 -0.50 -8.85 14.96
N MET A 122 0.13 -8.29 15.99
CA MET A 122 1.53 -7.83 15.95
C MET A 122 2.53 -8.98 15.99
N THR A 123 2.13 -10.14 16.54
CA THR A 123 2.94 -11.36 16.63
C THR A 123 2.15 -12.56 16.13
N GLY A 124 2.83 -13.54 15.51
CA GLY A 124 2.23 -14.81 15.04
C GLY A 124 1.23 -14.72 13.88
N PHE A 125 0.61 -13.57 13.63
CA PHE A 125 -0.35 -13.40 12.55
C PHE A 125 0.34 -13.10 11.22
N ASP A 126 -0.04 -13.83 10.18
CA ASP A 126 0.64 -13.82 8.88
C ASP A 126 -0.35 -13.76 7.72
N VAL A 127 -0.14 -12.78 6.84
CA VAL A 127 -0.98 -12.52 5.67
C VAL A 127 -0.07 -12.05 4.53
N PRO A 128 0.34 -12.93 3.60
CA PRO A 128 1.23 -12.54 2.49
C PRO A 128 0.69 -11.37 1.65
N SER A 129 -0.63 -11.28 1.49
CA SER A 129 -1.32 -10.19 0.77
C SER A 129 -1.38 -8.86 1.52
N LEU A 130 -0.89 -8.79 2.77
CA LEU A 130 -0.70 -7.54 3.51
C LEU A 130 0.36 -6.71 2.80
N SER A 131 -0.06 -5.59 2.21
CA SER A 131 0.79 -4.72 1.40
C SER A 131 1.10 -3.39 2.07
N THR A 132 0.30 -2.97 3.05
CA THR A 132 0.46 -1.65 3.66
C THR A 132 0.27 -1.75 5.17
N MET A 133 1.20 -1.16 5.92
CA MET A 133 1.10 -1.04 7.37
C MET A 133 1.26 0.41 7.79
N TYR A 134 0.28 0.91 8.54
CA TYR A 134 0.32 2.23 9.17
C TYR A 134 0.71 2.07 10.64
N LEU A 135 1.69 2.84 11.10
CA LEU A 135 2.25 2.75 12.44
C LEU A 135 2.04 4.07 13.17
N ASP A 136 1.18 4.03 14.18
CA ASP A 136 0.91 5.13 15.12
C ASP A 136 1.27 4.72 16.56
N LYS A 137 1.88 3.55 16.74
CA LYS A 137 2.36 3.05 18.04
C LYS A 137 3.89 3.04 18.06
N PRO A 138 4.55 3.63 19.07
CA PRO A 138 5.99 3.48 19.23
C PRO A 138 6.34 2.00 19.46
N LEU A 139 7.07 1.40 18.51
CA LEU A 139 7.51 0.01 18.55
C LEU A 139 8.99 -0.08 18.89
N LYS A 140 9.37 -1.11 19.65
CA LYS A 140 10.78 -1.46 19.86
C LYS A 140 11.38 -2.01 18.57
N ALA A 141 12.69 -1.88 18.40
CA ALA A 141 13.40 -2.27 17.17
C ALA A 141 13.05 -3.69 16.68
N HIS A 142 13.03 -4.70 17.56
CA HIS A 142 12.71 -6.08 17.17
C HIS A 142 11.24 -6.23 16.71
N THR A 143 10.28 -5.62 17.41
CA THR A 143 8.86 -5.67 17.05
C THR A 143 8.61 -4.93 15.74
N LEU A 144 9.30 -3.81 15.52
CA LEU A 144 9.22 -3.06 14.28
C LEU A 144 9.78 -3.86 13.10
N MET A 145 10.96 -4.47 13.26
CA MET A 145 11.53 -5.33 12.21
C MET A 145 10.59 -6.49 11.85
N GLN A 146 9.95 -7.11 12.84
CA GLN A 146 8.95 -8.14 12.60
C GLN A 146 7.71 -7.58 11.87
N ALA A 147 7.27 -6.38 12.22
CA ALA A 147 6.14 -5.71 11.56
C ALA A 147 6.45 -5.39 10.08
N ILE A 148 7.63 -4.83 9.80
CA ILE A 148 8.11 -4.53 8.45
C ILE A 148 8.24 -5.81 7.62
N ALA A 149 8.86 -6.85 8.19
CA ALA A 149 9.04 -8.14 7.50
C ALA A 149 7.69 -8.79 7.12
N ARG A 150 6.62 -8.59 7.90
CA ARG A 150 5.26 -9.07 7.57
C ARG A 150 4.72 -8.41 6.31
N ALA A 151 4.79 -7.07 6.25
CA ALA A 151 4.33 -6.33 5.08
C ALA A 151 5.14 -6.66 3.81
N ASN A 152 6.42 -7.07 3.98
CA ASN A 152 7.31 -7.37 2.87
C ASN A 152 7.35 -8.86 2.42
N ARG A 153 6.41 -9.70 2.87
CA ARG A 153 6.33 -11.09 2.37
C ARG A 153 5.98 -11.14 0.89
N VAL A 154 6.60 -12.03 0.12
CA VAL A 154 6.31 -12.14 -1.32
C VAL A 154 4.87 -12.60 -1.55
N HIS A 155 4.16 -11.94 -2.46
CA HIS A 155 2.79 -12.27 -2.86
C HIS A 155 2.55 -11.77 -4.29
N GLU A 156 1.70 -12.48 -5.04
CA GLU A 156 1.45 -12.17 -6.46
C GLU A 156 0.84 -10.78 -6.63
N GLY A 157 1.37 -9.99 -7.57
CA GLY A 157 0.94 -8.60 -7.78
C GLY A 157 1.40 -7.60 -6.71
N LYS A 158 2.17 -8.04 -5.69
CA LYS A 158 2.79 -7.17 -4.70
C LYS A 158 4.28 -6.94 -5.02
N ASN A 159 4.62 -5.69 -5.35
CA ASN A 159 6.00 -5.30 -5.62
C ASN A 159 6.83 -5.13 -4.34
N ASN A 160 6.22 -4.52 -3.31
CA ASN A 160 6.86 -4.17 -2.05
C ASN A 160 5.81 -4.04 -0.94
N GLY A 161 6.27 -4.11 0.31
CA GLY A 161 5.49 -3.67 1.47
C GLY A 161 5.65 -2.17 1.71
N LEU A 162 4.55 -1.44 1.85
CA LEU A 162 4.54 -0.02 2.20
C LEU A 162 4.37 0.17 3.71
N ILE A 163 5.29 0.90 4.34
CA ILE A 163 5.21 1.26 5.76
C ILE A 163 5.00 2.77 5.87
N VAL A 164 3.92 3.17 6.53
CA VAL A 164 3.60 4.57 6.82
C VAL A 164 3.79 4.80 8.30
N ASP A 165 4.78 5.60 8.66
CA ASP A 165 5.19 5.84 10.05
C ASP A 165 4.80 7.24 10.52
N TYR A 166 3.85 7.31 11.44
CA TYR A 166 3.39 8.57 12.06
C TYR A 166 4.19 8.93 13.32
N CYS A 167 4.98 8.01 13.86
CA CYS A 167 5.72 8.18 15.11
C CYS A 167 7.22 8.52 14.89
N GLY A 168 7.71 8.47 13.66
CA GLY A 168 9.12 8.72 13.32
C GLY A 168 10.08 7.60 13.76
N ILE A 169 9.55 6.40 13.98
CA ILE A 169 10.31 5.22 14.42
C ILE A 169 11.26 4.71 13.33
N LEU A 170 10.90 4.87 12.04
CA LEU A 170 11.72 4.46 10.91
C LEU A 170 13.05 5.19 10.86
N LYS A 171 13.11 6.46 11.27
CA LYS A 171 14.38 7.21 11.35
C LYS A 171 15.33 6.56 12.35
N ASN A 172 14.82 6.24 13.54
CA ASN A 172 15.58 5.56 14.59
C ASN A 172 16.00 4.15 14.14
N LEU A 173 15.14 3.45 13.41
CA LEU A 173 15.44 2.15 12.85
C LEU A 173 16.51 2.23 11.76
N ARG A 174 16.47 3.21 10.85
CA ARG A 174 17.50 3.40 9.82
C ARG A 174 18.86 3.62 10.46
N THR A 175 18.94 4.49 11.48
CA THR A 175 20.18 4.67 12.25
C THR A 175 20.63 3.36 12.90
N ALA A 176 19.73 2.60 13.53
CA ALA A 176 20.07 1.33 14.15
C ALA A 176 20.50 0.25 13.13
N LEU A 177 19.80 0.13 12.00
CA LEU A 177 20.11 -0.81 10.93
C LEU A 177 21.43 -0.47 10.25
N ALA A 178 21.72 0.80 10.02
CA ALA A 178 22.99 1.22 9.44
C ALA A 178 24.16 0.92 10.40
N ILE A 179 23.94 1.03 11.72
CA ILE A 179 24.89 0.54 12.72
C ILE A 179 25.05 -0.99 12.55
N PHE A 180 23.98 -1.78 12.57
CA PHE A 180 24.08 -3.24 12.46
C PHE A 180 24.67 -3.75 11.12
N ALA A 181 24.30 -3.15 10.00
CA ALA A 181 24.80 -3.50 8.67
C ALA A 181 26.29 -3.15 8.52
N GLY A 182 26.74 -2.03 9.10
CA GLY A 182 28.15 -1.65 9.18
C GLY A 182 29.01 -2.55 10.09
N HIS A 183 28.39 -3.40 10.93
CA HIS A 183 29.10 -4.35 11.81
C HIS A 183 29.27 -5.76 11.19
N GLN A 184 28.78 -6.02 9.97
CA GLN A 184 29.18 -7.22 9.22
C GLN A 184 30.59 -7.05 8.64
N GLY A 185 31.60 -6.90 9.49
CA GLY A 185 33.01 -6.90 9.07
C GLY A 185 34.00 -6.10 9.92
N ALA A 186 33.56 -5.21 10.81
CA ALA A 186 34.48 -4.37 11.59
C ALA A 186 34.63 -4.87 13.03
N SER A 187 35.82 -5.37 13.37
CA SER A 187 36.26 -5.53 14.76
C SER A 187 36.19 -4.19 15.49
N VAL A 188 35.68 -4.20 16.72
CA VAL A 188 35.69 -3.05 17.62
C VAL A 188 37.14 -2.67 17.92
N ILE A 189 37.60 -1.53 17.42
CA ILE A 189 38.88 -0.94 17.81
C ILE A 189 38.58 0.29 18.68
N ASN A 190 39.06 0.29 19.93
CA ASN A 190 39.14 1.45 20.84
C ASN A 190 37.84 2.14 21.29
N GLY A 191 36.76 1.41 21.58
CA GLY A 191 35.67 1.92 22.45
C GLY A 191 34.82 3.07 21.89
N GLU A 192 35.09 3.55 20.68
CA GLU A 192 34.26 4.51 19.96
C GLU A 192 33.34 3.76 18.99
N LYS A 193 32.03 4.08 19.03
CA LYS A 193 31.05 3.47 18.12
C LYS A 193 31.29 4.03 16.70
N PRO A 194 31.54 3.18 15.69
CA PRO A 194 31.65 3.67 14.32
C PRO A 194 30.34 4.33 13.91
N GLN A 195 30.44 5.49 13.25
CA GLN A 195 29.29 6.09 12.59
C GLN A 195 28.87 5.20 11.43
N PRO A 196 27.56 4.98 11.20
CA PRO A 196 27.11 4.19 10.07
C PRO A 196 27.55 4.84 8.76
N GLU A 197 28.38 4.15 7.98
CA GLU A 197 29.02 4.70 6.77
C GLU A 197 28.08 4.70 5.55
N VAL A 198 26.96 3.95 5.58
CA VAL A 198 26.00 3.87 4.47
C VAL A 198 24.56 3.78 4.99
N ASP A 199 23.71 4.73 4.61
CA ASP A 199 22.26 4.62 4.81
C ASP A 199 21.73 3.50 3.90
N PRO A 200 21.02 2.48 4.42
CA PRO A 200 20.52 1.38 3.60
C PRO A 200 19.46 1.80 2.57
N VAL A 201 18.97 3.04 2.64
CA VAL A 201 17.99 3.60 1.70
C VAL A 201 18.70 4.54 0.74
N LYS A 202 18.46 4.35 -0.56
CA LYS A 202 18.95 5.25 -1.60
C LYS A 202 18.41 6.67 -1.40
N PRO A 203 19.23 7.70 -1.62
CA PRO A 203 18.76 9.08 -1.63
C PRO A 203 17.62 9.28 -2.62
N GLU A 204 16.71 10.21 -2.30
CA GLU A 204 15.56 10.54 -3.17
C GLU A 204 16.04 11.00 -4.55
N GLU A 205 17.13 11.77 -4.60
CA GLU A 205 17.72 12.27 -5.84
C GLU A 205 18.23 11.13 -6.75
N GLU A 206 18.79 10.06 -6.16
CA GLU A 206 19.24 8.88 -6.91
C GLU A 206 18.06 8.11 -7.48
N LEU A 207 17.00 7.91 -6.68
CA LEU A 207 15.78 7.24 -7.12
C LEU A 207 15.08 8.01 -8.25
N LEU A 208 15.02 9.34 -8.15
CA LEU A 208 14.47 10.21 -9.17
C LEU A 208 15.30 10.17 -10.46
N ALA A 209 16.64 10.19 -10.35
CA ALA A 209 17.53 10.07 -11.50
C ALA A 209 17.35 8.72 -12.22
N GLU A 210 17.27 7.63 -11.45
CA GLU A 210 17.02 6.29 -11.96
C GLU A 210 15.66 6.14 -12.64
N LEU A 211 14.61 6.78 -12.09
CA LEU A 211 13.28 6.81 -12.70
C LEU A 211 13.32 7.61 -14.01
N ALA A 212 13.95 8.78 -14.01
CA ALA A 212 14.11 9.62 -15.20
C ALA A 212 14.86 8.88 -16.32
N GLU A 213 15.92 8.15 -15.98
CA GLU A 213 16.64 7.30 -16.94
C GLU A 213 15.71 6.23 -17.55
N THR A 214 14.90 5.55 -16.74
CA THR A 214 13.95 4.55 -17.28
C THR A 214 12.86 5.16 -18.15
N ILE A 215 12.38 6.37 -17.82
CA ILE A 215 11.44 7.11 -18.65
C ILE A 215 12.10 7.45 -20.00
N ASN A 216 13.31 7.97 -19.98
CA ASN A 216 14.06 8.32 -21.19
C ASN A 216 14.31 7.11 -22.08
N MET A 217 14.60 5.93 -21.52
CA MET A 217 14.73 4.70 -22.30
C MET A 217 13.43 4.31 -23.03
N VAL A 218 12.27 4.47 -22.38
CA VAL A 218 10.96 4.21 -22.99
C VAL A 218 10.66 5.24 -24.09
N VAL A 219 10.92 6.52 -23.83
CA VAL A 219 10.74 7.61 -24.81
C VAL A 219 11.62 7.37 -26.04
N ALA A 220 12.92 7.15 -25.85
CA ALA A 220 13.86 6.89 -26.95
C ALA A 220 13.49 5.64 -27.77
N PHE A 221 12.95 4.60 -27.11
CA PHE A 221 12.47 3.41 -27.80
C PHE A 221 11.28 3.69 -28.73
N LEU A 222 10.37 4.56 -28.31
CA LEU A 222 9.21 4.99 -29.10
C LEU A 222 9.60 5.97 -30.20
N GLU A 223 10.49 6.91 -29.92
CA GLU A 223 10.99 7.88 -30.90
C GLU A 223 11.74 7.18 -32.05
N ALA A 224 12.51 6.13 -31.75
CA ALA A 224 13.16 5.30 -32.76
C ALA A 224 12.17 4.56 -33.69
N ARG A 225 10.87 4.63 -33.40
CA ARG A 225 9.75 4.05 -34.17
C ARG A 225 8.76 5.12 -34.60
N ASP A 226 9.26 6.35 -34.74
CA ASP A 226 8.50 7.51 -35.21
C ASP A 226 7.27 7.82 -34.35
N PHE A 227 7.28 7.44 -33.06
CA PHE A 227 6.20 7.73 -32.13
C PHE A 227 6.65 8.64 -30.98
N ARG A 228 5.97 9.78 -30.82
CA ARG A 228 6.19 10.72 -29.72
C ARG A 228 5.21 10.43 -28.58
N LEU A 229 5.72 10.09 -27.39
CA LEU A 229 4.90 9.70 -26.24
C LEU A 229 3.93 10.81 -25.78
N ASP A 230 4.37 12.07 -25.81
CA ASP A 230 3.55 13.22 -25.39
C ASP A 230 2.27 13.38 -26.21
N ASP A 231 2.20 12.82 -27.42
CA ASP A 231 1.00 12.89 -28.24
C ASP A 231 -0.21 12.24 -27.54
N ILE A 232 0.00 11.30 -26.61
CA ILE A 232 -1.07 10.65 -25.84
C ILE A 232 -1.64 11.58 -24.75
N SER A 233 -0.81 12.48 -24.20
CA SER A 233 -1.21 13.41 -23.14
C SER A 233 -1.67 14.76 -23.70
N GLU A 234 -1.07 15.23 -24.80
CA GLU A 234 -1.35 16.52 -25.43
C GLU A 234 -2.60 16.50 -26.32
N LYS A 235 -2.86 15.40 -27.05
CA LYS A 235 -4.02 15.29 -27.94
C LYS A 235 -5.30 14.94 -27.16
N THR A 236 -6.45 15.30 -27.73
CA THR A 236 -7.77 15.03 -27.12
C THR A 236 -8.73 14.38 -28.14
N GLY A 237 -9.83 13.81 -27.64
CA GLY A 237 -10.86 13.21 -28.50
C GLY A 237 -10.33 12.12 -29.44
N PHE A 238 -10.74 12.18 -30.71
CA PHE A 238 -10.34 11.20 -31.74
C PHE A 238 -8.84 11.19 -32.01
N ASP A 239 -8.16 12.34 -31.92
CA ASP A 239 -6.72 12.42 -32.17
C ASP A 239 -5.91 11.72 -31.09
N ARG A 240 -6.38 11.75 -29.84
CA ARG A 240 -5.80 10.96 -28.74
C ARG A 240 -5.98 9.47 -28.97
N ASN A 241 -7.18 9.05 -29.40
CA ASN A 241 -7.46 7.65 -29.69
C ASN A 241 -6.57 7.12 -30.81
N LYS A 242 -6.38 7.93 -31.86
CA LYS A 242 -5.45 7.62 -32.95
C LYS A 242 -4.02 7.50 -32.42
N ALA A 243 -3.54 8.45 -31.61
CA ALA A 243 -2.20 8.38 -31.03
C ALA A 243 -1.99 7.11 -30.17
N ILE A 244 -3.01 6.65 -29.45
CA ILE A 244 -2.93 5.38 -28.69
C ILE A 244 -2.83 4.17 -29.62
N ILE A 245 -3.55 4.16 -30.74
CA ILE A 245 -3.46 3.11 -31.76
C ILE A 245 -2.07 3.11 -32.39
N ASP A 246 -1.59 4.29 -32.81
CA ASP A 246 -0.27 4.46 -33.42
C ASP A 246 0.84 4.00 -32.44
N ALA A 247 0.74 4.33 -31.15
CA ALA A 247 1.64 3.84 -30.11
C ALA A 247 1.64 2.31 -30.02
N LYS A 248 0.45 1.71 -30.07
CA LYS A 248 0.29 0.26 -30.01
C LYS A 248 0.96 -0.39 -31.21
N GLU A 249 0.77 0.13 -32.42
CA GLU A 249 1.41 -0.40 -33.62
C GLU A 249 2.94 -0.28 -33.54
N ALA A 250 3.46 0.88 -33.11
CA ALA A 250 4.90 1.08 -32.90
C ALA A 250 5.49 0.06 -31.92
N VAL A 251 4.81 -0.23 -30.80
CA VAL A 251 5.27 -1.22 -29.83
C VAL A 251 5.18 -2.66 -30.35
N ASN A 252 4.27 -2.94 -31.30
CA ASN A 252 3.92 -4.30 -31.73
C ASN A 252 4.46 -4.69 -33.11
N GLU A 253 5.47 -3.99 -33.64
CA GLU A 253 6.12 -4.33 -34.92
C GLU A 253 6.47 -5.82 -35.04
N ASN A 254 6.93 -6.42 -33.93
CA ASN A 254 7.20 -7.85 -33.81
C ASN A 254 7.22 -8.30 -32.33
N ASP A 255 7.38 -9.60 -32.09
CA ASP A 255 7.39 -10.13 -30.72
C ASP A 255 8.57 -9.65 -29.86
N GLU A 256 9.72 -9.33 -30.48
CA GLU A 256 10.90 -8.83 -29.76
C GLU A 256 10.68 -7.41 -29.23
N THR A 257 10.16 -6.53 -30.09
CA THR A 257 9.84 -5.13 -29.77
C THR A 257 8.77 -5.04 -28.68
N ARG A 258 7.70 -5.85 -28.80
CA ARG A 258 6.67 -5.98 -27.76
C ARG A 258 7.27 -6.37 -26.41
N LYS A 259 8.05 -7.46 -26.38
CA LYS A 259 8.68 -7.94 -25.13
C LYS A 259 9.64 -6.92 -24.54
N ARG A 260 10.42 -6.23 -25.37
CA ARG A 260 11.36 -5.21 -24.92
C ARG A 260 10.64 -4.04 -24.29
N PHE A 261 9.56 -3.55 -24.90
CA PHE A 261 8.71 -2.52 -24.31
C PHE A 261 8.10 -2.97 -22.99
N GLU A 262 7.54 -4.18 -22.92
CA GLU A 262 6.97 -4.74 -21.69
C GLU A 262 7.98 -4.78 -20.53
N ILE A 263 9.24 -5.16 -20.82
CA ILE A 263 10.32 -5.18 -19.83
C ILE A 263 10.63 -3.76 -19.34
N MET A 264 10.83 -2.80 -20.26
CA MET A 264 11.13 -1.42 -19.90
C MET A 264 9.99 -0.75 -19.12
N ALA A 265 8.75 -0.96 -19.57
CA ALA A 265 7.57 -0.45 -18.88
C ALA A 265 7.44 -1.04 -17.48
N ARG A 266 7.68 -2.35 -17.32
CA ARG A 266 7.65 -3.00 -16.00
C ARG A 266 8.69 -2.43 -15.05
N GLU A 267 9.92 -2.19 -15.54
CA GLU A 267 10.97 -1.60 -14.72
C GLU A 267 10.66 -0.15 -14.34
N MET A 268 10.17 0.66 -15.28
CA MET A 268 9.70 2.02 -15.00
C MET A 268 8.60 2.04 -13.94
N PHE A 269 7.57 1.19 -14.07
CA PHE A 269 6.49 1.10 -13.07
C PHE A 269 6.96 0.60 -11.71
N LYS A 270 8.01 -0.23 -11.66
CA LYS A 270 8.62 -0.68 -10.41
C LYS A 270 9.33 0.49 -9.72
N LYS A 271 10.13 1.28 -10.46
CA LYS A 271 10.84 2.45 -9.93
C LYS A 271 9.89 3.58 -9.51
N PHE A 272 8.82 3.80 -10.27
CA PHE A 272 7.78 4.78 -9.92
C PHE A 272 7.06 4.48 -8.60
N LYS A 273 6.98 3.19 -8.22
CA LYS A 273 6.32 2.73 -6.99
C LYS A 273 7.29 2.54 -5.81
N ALA A 274 8.59 2.64 -6.06
CA ALA A 274 9.63 2.48 -5.04
C ALA A 274 9.68 3.73 -4.15
#